data_AF-A0A149RKA6-F1
#
_entry.id   AF-A0A149RKA6-F1
#
_cell.length_a   1.000
_cell.length_b   1.000
_cell.length_c   1.000
_cell.angle_alpha   90.00
_cell.angle_beta   90.00
_cell.angle_gamma   90.00
#
_symmetry.space_group_name_H-M   'P 1'
#
loop_
_entity.id
_entity.type
_entity.pdbx_description
1 polymer ?
#
loop_
_entity_poly.entity_id
_entity_poly.type
_entity_poly.pdbx_seq_one_letter_code
_entity_poly.pdbx_strand_id
1 'polypeptide(L)'
;MPLLTAALLAEQRRLVLWVPVGMALGVLTYFLLPQEPGALWGVGLPVAGLVLGLGILVAGWLSLWARLAGGACVAVALGFVSAWSVAHRQPPMPELPRRAVVVSGTVQSVMVLPPRGAEDAAGARRVVLAGARFATPLDHGMRPLQRTLSLTLRPDDPASLAPGASVQVRALLRPPPFPAFPGGRDFQREAWFAGSAGSGRALGWMQPVACSNGRSSQGGPVGQSGRPDSEERADDRRKSFEADGQRDLVACVASQQGFSIRLEPLRERWPQLC
;
A
#
# COMPACT_ATOMS: atom_id res chain seq x y z
N MET A 1 -30.23 -5.89 41.86
CA MET A 1 -29.85 -6.61 40.62
C MET A 1 -31.00 -7.00 39.67
N PRO A 2 -32.29 -7.19 40.07
CA PRO A 2 -33.31 -7.72 39.14
C PRO A 2 -33.72 -6.73 38.04
N LEU A 3 -33.69 -5.43 38.31
CA LEU A 3 -34.03 -4.40 37.31
C LEU A 3 -33.00 -4.32 36.17
N LEU A 4 -31.71 -4.45 36.49
CA LEU A 4 -30.63 -4.49 35.49
C LEU A 4 -30.73 -5.73 34.60
N THR A 5 -30.98 -6.90 35.20
CA THR A 5 -31.17 -8.14 34.42
C THR A 5 -32.41 -8.07 33.53
N ALA A 6 -33.50 -7.47 34.00
CA ALA A 6 -34.72 -7.31 33.21
C ALA A 6 -34.50 -6.36 32.02
N ALA A 7 -33.80 -5.24 32.23
CA ALA A 7 -33.45 -4.30 31.17
C ALA A 7 -32.51 -4.94 30.12
N LEU A 8 -31.50 -5.69 30.55
CA LEU A 8 -30.58 -6.38 29.64
C LEU A 8 -31.26 -7.52 28.85
N LEU A 9 -32.23 -8.21 29.43
CA LEU A 9 -33.04 -9.22 28.73
C LEU A 9 -33.96 -8.59 27.68
N ALA A 10 -34.58 -7.44 28.01
CA ALA A 10 -35.38 -6.67 27.05
C ALA A 10 -34.53 -6.22 25.85
N GLU A 11 -33.27 -5.84 26.10
CA GLU A 11 -32.37 -5.30 25.09
C GLU A 11 -31.36 -6.30 24.53
N GLN A 12 -31.58 -7.61 24.73
CA GLN A 12 -30.61 -8.66 24.38
C GLN A 12 -30.12 -8.60 22.93
N ARG A 13 -30.97 -8.15 21.99
CA ARG A 13 -30.61 -8.03 20.57
C ARG A 13 -29.60 -6.91 20.31
N ARG A 14 -29.58 -5.86 21.14
CA ARG A 14 -28.61 -4.75 21.02
C ARG A 14 -27.26 -5.06 21.65
N LEU A 15 -27.14 -6.13 22.43
CA LEU A 15 -25.85 -6.54 23.00
C LEU A 15 -24.81 -6.81 21.91
N VAL A 16 -25.24 -7.21 20.71
CA VAL A 16 -24.37 -7.35 19.54
C VAL A 16 -23.68 -6.03 19.16
N LEU A 17 -24.30 -4.88 19.42
CA LEU A 17 -23.72 -3.55 19.15
C LEU A 17 -22.55 -3.19 20.07
N TRP A 18 -22.32 -3.97 21.13
CA TRP A 18 -21.16 -3.82 22.02
C TRP A 18 -19.94 -4.59 21.56
N VAL A 19 -20.08 -5.48 20.55
CA VAL A 19 -18.93 -6.22 19.99
C VAL A 19 -17.85 -5.28 19.45
N PRO A 20 -18.16 -4.22 18.65
CA PRO A 20 -17.15 -3.26 18.21
C PRO A 20 -16.43 -2.55 19.37
N VAL A 21 -17.14 -2.28 20.47
CA VAL A 21 -16.56 -1.65 21.67
C VAL A 21 -15.57 -2.60 22.35
N GLY A 22 -15.94 -3.88 22.50
CA GLY A 22 -15.04 -4.92 23.01
C GLY A 22 -13.80 -5.10 22.13
N MET A 23 -13.97 -5.12 20.80
CA MET A 23 -12.85 -5.20 19.86
C MET A 23 -11.94 -3.96 19.97
N ALA A 24 -12.50 -2.76 20.02
CA ALA A 24 -11.72 -1.54 20.20
C ALA A 24 -10.92 -1.57 21.51
N LEU A 25 -11.50 -2.10 22.59
CA LEU A 25 -10.80 -2.29 23.86
C LEU A 25 -9.61 -3.25 23.72
N GLY A 26 -9.77 -4.38 23.02
CA GLY A 26 -8.68 -5.30 22.72
C GLY A 26 -7.54 -4.68 21.90
N VAL A 27 -7.88 -3.86 20.90
CA VAL A 27 -6.91 -3.10 20.10
C VAL A 27 -6.17 -2.07 20.96
N LEU A 28 -6.89 -1.35 21.84
CA LEU A 28 -6.28 -0.40 22.77
C LEU A 28 -5.33 -1.11 23.73
N THR A 29 -5.73 -2.25 24.31
CA THR A 29 -4.87 -3.04 25.18
C THR A 29 -3.56 -3.40 24.48
N TYR A 30 -3.61 -3.86 23.22
CA TYR A 30 -2.39 -4.17 22.45
C TYR A 30 -1.44 -2.97 22.35
N PHE A 31 -1.95 -1.78 22.02
CA PHE A 31 -1.10 -0.59 21.85
C PHE A 31 -0.69 0.09 23.16
N LEU A 32 -1.32 -0.24 24.27
CA LEU A 32 -0.93 0.20 25.61
C LEU A 32 0.23 -0.62 26.18
N LEU A 33 0.55 -1.78 25.60
CA LEU A 33 1.68 -2.59 26.03
C LEU A 33 3.00 -1.83 25.76
N PRO A 34 3.87 -1.64 26.78
CA PRO A 34 5.15 -0.95 26.60
C PRO A 34 6.15 -1.70 25.72
N GLN A 35 6.00 -3.02 25.62
CA GLN A 35 6.87 -3.90 24.87
C GLN A 35 6.02 -4.79 23.97
N GLU A 36 6.50 -5.00 22.74
CA GLU A 36 5.83 -5.90 21.81
C GLU A 36 5.83 -7.32 22.39
N PRO A 37 4.65 -7.92 22.61
CA PRO A 37 4.60 -9.26 23.16
C PRO A 37 5.17 -10.24 22.13
N GLY A 38 6.20 -10.99 22.53
CA GLY A 38 6.76 -12.05 21.69
C GLY A 38 5.66 -13.04 21.27
N ALA A 39 5.89 -13.78 20.18
CA ALA A 39 4.85 -14.60 19.53
C ALA A 39 4.05 -15.50 20.49
N LEU A 40 4.70 -16.06 21.52
CA LEU A 40 4.05 -16.88 22.55
C LEU A 40 3.01 -16.12 23.37
N TRP A 41 3.35 -14.93 23.88
CA TRP A 41 2.42 -14.14 24.69
C TRP A 41 1.43 -13.36 23.83
N GLY A 42 1.87 -12.90 22.65
CA GLY A 42 1.04 -12.17 21.69
C GLY A 42 -0.08 -13.01 21.10
N VAL A 43 0.11 -14.33 20.96
CA VAL A 43 -0.93 -15.26 20.49
C VAL A 43 -1.55 -16.05 21.65
N GLY A 44 -0.76 -16.50 22.62
CA GLY A 44 -1.23 -17.37 23.69
C GLY A 44 -2.26 -16.71 24.61
N LEU A 45 -2.03 -15.45 25.00
CA LEU A 45 -2.93 -14.72 25.90
C LEU A 45 -4.31 -14.45 25.26
N PRO A 46 -4.42 -13.92 24.02
CA PRO A 46 -5.72 -13.77 23.40
C PRO A 46 -6.37 -15.10 23.01
N VAL A 47 -5.61 -16.13 22.63
CA VAL A 47 -6.18 -17.47 22.35
C VAL A 47 -6.77 -18.08 23.63
N ALA A 48 -6.10 -17.96 24.77
CA ALA A 48 -6.64 -18.39 26.05
C ALA A 48 -7.92 -17.63 26.42
N GLY A 49 -7.93 -16.30 26.21
CA GLY A 49 -9.13 -15.47 26.37
C GLY A 49 -10.27 -15.90 25.44
N LEU A 50 -9.97 -16.21 24.18
CA LEU A 50 -10.95 -16.70 23.21
C LEU A 50 -11.55 -18.06 23.63
N VAL A 51 -10.71 -19.01 24.03
CA VAL A 51 -11.15 -20.34 24.47
C VAL A 51 -11.98 -20.24 25.74
N LEU A 52 -11.55 -19.43 26.71
CA LEU A 52 -12.29 -19.19 27.96
C LEU A 52 -13.63 -18.50 27.69
N GLY A 53 -13.64 -17.46 26.84
CA GLY A 53 -14.86 -16.76 26.44
C GLY A 53 -15.86 -17.66 25.73
N LEU A 54 -15.39 -18.51 24.80
CA LEU A 54 -16.21 -19.52 24.13
C LEU A 54 -16.71 -20.59 25.10
N GLY A 55 -15.86 -21.06 26.02
CA GLY A 55 -16.24 -22.02 27.06
C GLY A 55 -17.36 -21.47 27.95
N ILE A 56 -17.28 -20.21 28.36
CA ILE A 56 -18.34 -19.52 29.13
C ILE A 56 -19.62 -19.41 28.30
N LEU A 57 -19.53 -19.09 27.01
CA LEU A 57 -20.69 -18.99 26.12
C LEU A 57 -21.40 -20.34 25.93
N VAL A 58 -20.64 -21.42 25.78
CA VAL A 58 -21.19 -22.77 25.60
C VAL A 58 -21.79 -23.29 26.91
N ALA A 59 -21.07 -23.20 28.02
CA ALA A 59 -21.53 -23.69 29.32
C ALA A 59 -22.70 -22.88 29.88
N GLY A 60 -22.75 -21.58 29.57
CA GLY A 60 -23.73 -20.64 30.11
C GLY A 60 -24.67 -20.05 29.07
N TRP A 61 -24.95 -20.71 27.94
CA TRP A 61 -25.72 -20.12 26.83
C TRP A 61 -27.11 -19.60 27.26
N LEU A 62 -27.73 -20.22 28.27
CA LEU A 62 -29.02 -19.82 28.83
C LEU A 62 -28.91 -18.64 29.83
N SER A 63 -27.71 -18.35 30.33
CA SER A 63 -27.44 -17.26 31.27
C SER A 63 -27.05 -15.98 30.52
N LEU A 64 -27.78 -14.89 30.78
CA LEU A 64 -27.47 -13.56 30.27
C LEU A 64 -26.06 -13.11 30.65
N TRP A 65 -25.65 -13.35 31.91
CA TRP A 65 -24.35 -12.91 32.41
C TRP A 65 -23.18 -13.65 31.75
N ALA A 66 -23.35 -14.96 31.49
CA ALA A 66 -22.36 -15.73 30.74
C ALA A 66 -22.25 -15.25 29.29
N ARG A 67 -23.39 -14.89 28.66
CA ARG A 67 -23.39 -14.29 27.32
C ARG A 67 -22.65 -12.95 27.26
N LEU A 68 -22.86 -12.09 28.25
CA LEU A 68 -22.17 -10.81 28.35
C LEU A 68 -20.66 -10.99 28.59
N ALA A 69 -20.29 -11.77 29.60
CA ALA A 69 -18.88 -11.98 29.96
C ALA A 69 -18.12 -12.72 28.85
N GLY A 70 -18.69 -13.82 28.33
CA GLY A 70 -18.08 -14.59 27.26
C GLY A 70 -18.01 -13.83 25.94
N GLY A 71 -19.09 -13.11 25.58
CA GLY A 71 -19.10 -12.25 24.38
C GLY A 71 -18.10 -11.10 24.46
N ALA A 72 -18.00 -10.43 25.61
CA ALA A 72 -17.00 -9.38 25.83
C ALA A 72 -15.57 -9.95 25.76
N CYS A 73 -15.31 -11.09 26.39
CA CYS A 73 -14.00 -11.74 26.38
C CYS A 73 -13.57 -12.12 24.94
N VAL A 74 -14.48 -12.71 24.16
CA VAL A 74 -14.23 -13.03 22.74
C VAL A 74 -13.99 -11.76 21.92
N ALA A 75 -14.80 -10.72 22.09
CA ALA A 75 -14.64 -9.46 21.35
C ALA A 75 -13.28 -8.80 21.63
N VAL A 76 -12.85 -8.74 22.89
CA VAL A 76 -11.53 -8.21 23.29
C VAL A 76 -10.40 -9.07 22.72
N ALA A 77 -10.49 -10.40 22.82
CA ALA A 77 -9.50 -11.31 22.25
C ALA A 77 -9.35 -11.13 20.73
N LEU A 78 -10.46 -11.04 20.00
CA LEU A 78 -10.45 -10.80 18.55
C LEU A 78 -9.86 -9.43 18.20
N GLY A 79 -10.19 -8.39 18.96
CA GLY A 79 -9.60 -7.06 18.80
C GLY A 79 -8.08 -7.08 18.96
N PHE A 80 -7.59 -7.73 20.02
CA PHE A 80 -6.15 -7.86 20.29
C PHE A 80 -5.42 -8.63 19.18
N VAL A 81 -5.94 -9.80 18.77
CA VAL A 81 -5.35 -10.61 17.69
C VAL A 81 -5.32 -9.84 16.39
N SER A 82 -6.37 -9.06 16.09
CA SER A 82 -6.39 -8.24 14.88
C SER A 82 -5.24 -7.22 14.86
N ALA A 83 -5.04 -6.49 15.96
CA ALA A 83 -3.96 -5.51 16.09
C ALA A 83 -2.57 -6.15 16.03
N TRP A 84 -2.37 -7.24 16.78
CA TRP A 84 -1.12 -8.01 16.76
C TRP A 84 -0.79 -8.53 15.35
N SER A 85 -1.79 -9.08 14.65
CA SER A 85 -1.61 -9.63 13.31
C SER A 85 -1.23 -8.56 12.28
N VAL A 86 -1.85 -7.38 12.33
CA VAL A 86 -1.54 -6.27 11.42
C VAL A 86 -0.15 -5.74 11.72
N ALA A 87 0.23 -5.61 13.00
CA ALA A 87 1.57 -5.15 13.38
C ALA A 87 2.67 -6.08 12.86
N HIS A 88 2.48 -7.41 12.97
CA HIS A 88 3.49 -8.41 12.60
C HIS A 88 3.51 -8.76 11.10
N ARG A 89 2.44 -8.45 10.35
CA ARG A 89 2.39 -8.69 8.89
C ARG A 89 3.11 -7.63 8.07
N GLN A 90 3.40 -6.46 8.66
CA GLN A 90 4.07 -5.39 7.94
C GLN A 90 5.51 -5.78 7.62
N PRO A 91 5.99 -5.55 6.38
CA PRO A 91 7.38 -5.81 6.04
C PRO A 91 8.31 -4.88 6.83
N PRO A 92 9.54 -5.32 7.15
CA PRO A 92 10.49 -4.51 7.90
C PRO A 92 10.76 -3.18 7.19
N MET A 93 11.07 -2.15 7.98
CA MET A 93 11.32 -0.81 7.46
C MET A 93 12.66 -0.82 6.70
N PRO A 94 12.69 -0.47 5.41
CA PRO A 94 13.92 -0.50 4.63
C PRO A 94 14.83 0.69 4.98
N GLU A 95 16.14 0.48 4.87
CA GLU A 95 17.10 1.57 4.95
C GLU A 95 17.15 2.32 3.63
N LEU A 96 16.60 3.54 3.62
CA LEU A 96 16.63 4.40 2.44
C LEU A 96 18.01 5.06 2.25
N PRO A 97 18.54 5.11 1.02
CA PRO A 97 19.77 5.85 0.73
C PRO A 97 19.65 7.33 1.11
N ARG A 98 20.64 7.83 1.87
CA ARG A 98 20.69 9.25 2.30
C ARG A 98 21.21 10.20 1.22
N ARG A 99 21.57 9.68 0.06
CA ARG A 99 22.08 10.43 -1.10
C ARG A 99 21.05 10.46 -2.22
N ALA A 100 21.26 11.35 -3.19
CA ALA A 100 20.47 11.36 -4.41
C ALA A 100 20.68 10.06 -5.19
N VAL A 101 19.63 9.29 -5.40
CA VAL A 101 19.64 8.01 -6.14
C VAL A 101 18.61 8.03 -7.26
N VAL A 102 18.85 7.23 -8.28
CA VAL A 102 17.86 6.98 -9.33
C VAL A 102 16.92 5.89 -8.85
N VAL A 103 15.64 6.21 -8.76
CA VAL A 103 14.57 5.31 -8.33
C VAL A 103 13.73 4.97 -9.54
N SER A 104 13.47 3.68 -9.76
CA SER A 104 12.48 3.20 -10.73
C SER A 104 11.34 2.49 -10.01
N GLY A 105 10.10 2.62 -10.47
CA GLY A 105 8.96 1.94 -9.87
C GLY A 105 7.70 2.10 -10.71
N THR A 106 6.58 1.56 -10.22
CA THR A 106 5.27 1.75 -10.85
C THR A 106 4.48 2.82 -10.11
N VAL A 107 3.83 3.72 -10.85
CA VAL A 107 2.95 4.72 -10.27
C VAL A 107 1.71 4.04 -9.71
N GLN A 108 1.49 4.11 -8.40
CA GLN A 108 0.27 3.62 -7.77
C GLN A 108 -0.82 4.69 -7.76
N SER A 109 -0.45 5.92 -7.40
CA SER A 109 -1.37 7.05 -7.39
C SER A 109 -0.63 8.37 -7.59
N VAL A 110 -1.35 9.36 -8.12
CA VAL A 110 -0.89 10.73 -8.30
C VAL A 110 -1.86 11.65 -7.58
N MET A 111 -1.35 12.48 -6.69
CA MET A 111 -2.11 13.46 -5.94
C MET A 111 -1.58 14.85 -6.24
N VAL A 112 -2.47 15.77 -6.60
CA VAL A 112 -2.15 17.19 -6.73
C VAL A 112 -2.48 17.86 -5.40
N LEU A 113 -1.48 18.45 -4.76
CA LEU A 113 -1.66 19.16 -3.51
C LEU A 113 -1.91 20.64 -3.79
N PRO A 114 -2.84 21.30 -3.08
CA PRO A 114 -3.06 22.72 -3.24
C PRO A 114 -1.78 23.53 -2.97
N PRO A 115 -1.62 24.68 -3.63
CA PRO A 115 -0.45 25.54 -3.49
C PRO A 115 -0.28 25.99 -2.03
N ARG A 116 0.92 25.80 -1.46
CA ARG A 116 1.24 26.23 -0.10
C ARG A 116 2.21 27.42 -0.14
N GLY A 117 1.71 28.55 -0.63
CA GLY A 117 2.45 29.82 -0.68
C GLY A 117 2.61 30.37 -2.09
N ALA A 118 3.18 31.58 -2.17
CA ALA A 118 3.33 32.33 -3.41
C ALA A 118 4.31 31.69 -4.41
N GLU A 119 5.27 30.89 -3.92
CA GLU A 119 6.29 30.23 -4.75
C GLU A 119 5.77 28.98 -5.47
N ASP A 120 4.68 28.37 -4.98
CA ASP A 120 4.14 27.10 -5.47
C ASP A 120 2.83 27.30 -6.25
N ALA A 121 2.74 28.30 -7.14
CA ALA A 121 1.48 28.68 -7.81
C ALA A 121 0.75 27.54 -8.56
N ALA A 122 1.49 26.54 -9.05
CA ALA A 122 0.94 25.39 -9.78
C ALA A 122 0.50 24.20 -8.87
N GLY A 123 0.71 24.29 -7.56
CA GLY A 123 0.51 23.18 -6.63
C GLY A 123 1.59 22.09 -6.72
N ALA A 124 1.83 21.39 -5.62
CA ALA A 124 2.85 20.34 -5.57
C ALA A 124 2.24 18.99 -5.97
N ARG A 125 2.80 18.33 -6.99
CA ARG A 125 2.40 16.97 -7.39
C ARG A 125 3.16 15.94 -6.55
N ARG A 126 2.43 15.06 -5.86
CA ARG A 126 2.96 13.91 -5.13
C ARG A 126 2.56 12.61 -5.81
N VAL A 127 3.54 11.77 -6.07
CA VAL A 127 3.39 10.46 -6.70
C VAL A 127 3.72 9.38 -5.69
N VAL A 128 2.88 8.36 -5.58
CA VAL A 128 3.17 7.18 -4.77
C VAL A 128 3.68 6.09 -5.70
N LEU A 129 4.90 5.61 -5.46
CA LEU A 129 5.53 4.52 -6.21
C LEU A 129 5.42 3.21 -5.44
N ALA A 130 5.01 2.16 -6.14
CA ALA A 130 5.07 0.77 -5.69
C ALA A 130 6.24 0.04 -6.35
N GLY A 131 6.77 -0.99 -5.69
CA GLY A 131 7.84 -1.83 -6.23
C GLY A 131 9.11 -1.04 -6.57
N ALA A 132 9.46 -0.04 -5.75
CA ALA A 132 10.60 0.83 -6.01
C ALA A 132 11.91 0.02 -6.05
N ARG A 133 12.79 0.35 -7.00
CA ARG A 133 14.14 -0.21 -7.15
C ARG A 133 15.14 0.94 -7.22
N PHE A 134 16.28 0.75 -6.58
CA PHE A 134 17.36 1.73 -6.57
C PHE A 134 18.43 1.31 -7.57
N ALA A 135 18.81 2.20 -8.48
CA ALA A 135 19.94 1.98 -9.40
C ALA A 135 21.26 2.38 -8.71
N THR A 136 21.57 1.70 -7.61
CA THR A 136 22.85 1.84 -6.89
C THR A 136 23.67 0.57 -7.11
N PRO A 137 25.02 0.63 -7.19
CA PRO A 137 25.85 -0.58 -7.29
C PRO A 137 25.58 -1.62 -6.19
N LEU A 138 25.21 -1.17 -4.98
CA LEU A 138 24.85 -2.04 -3.85
C LEU A 138 23.47 -2.69 -4.01
N ASP A 139 22.55 -2.05 -4.74
CA ASP A 139 21.16 -2.46 -4.86
C ASP A 139 20.87 -3.22 -6.17
N HIS A 140 21.90 -3.42 -7.00
CA HIS A 140 21.79 -4.16 -8.25
C HIS A 140 21.36 -5.62 -7.99
N GLY A 141 20.20 -5.99 -8.53
CA GLY A 141 19.62 -7.33 -8.36
C GLY A 141 18.83 -7.53 -7.07
N MET A 142 18.69 -6.51 -6.21
CA MET A 142 17.80 -6.59 -5.06
C MET A 142 16.33 -6.67 -5.48
N ARG A 143 15.53 -7.32 -4.62
CA ARG A 143 14.08 -7.39 -4.79
C ARG A 143 13.48 -5.98 -4.73
N PRO A 144 12.40 -5.71 -5.48
CA PRO A 144 11.67 -4.45 -5.37
C PRO A 144 11.24 -4.19 -3.93
N LEU A 145 11.18 -2.92 -3.56
CA LEU A 145 10.67 -2.50 -2.27
C LEU A 145 9.22 -2.97 -2.09
N GLN A 146 8.96 -3.67 -0.98
CA GLN A 146 7.61 -4.15 -0.64
C GLN A 146 6.71 -3.05 -0.07
N ARG A 147 7.29 -1.90 0.27
CA ARG A 147 6.63 -0.71 0.82
C ARG A 147 6.54 0.39 -0.25
N THR A 148 5.56 1.27 -0.10
CA THR A 148 5.33 2.38 -1.04
C THR A 148 6.26 3.56 -0.75
N LEU A 149 6.63 4.32 -1.78
CA LEU A 149 7.50 5.49 -1.67
C LEU A 149 6.78 6.73 -2.20
N SER A 150 6.65 7.77 -1.39
CA SER A 150 6.01 9.02 -1.83
C SER A 150 7.04 10.02 -2.37
N LEU A 151 6.97 10.39 -3.64
CA LEU A 151 7.84 11.39 -4.25
C LEU A 151 7.08 12.67 -4.57
N THR A 152 7.61 13.80 -4.13
CA THR A 152 7.16 15.12 -4.59
C THR A 152 7.93 15.50 -5.84
N LEU A 153 7.21 15.77 -6.93
CA LEU A 153 7.79 16.18 -8.22
C LEU A 153 8.21 17.64 -8.21
N ARG A 154 9.00 18.03 -9.22
CA ARG A 154 9.28 19.44 -9.49
C ARG A 154 8.02 20.14 -10.02
N PRO A 155 7.81 21.44 -9.74
CA PRO A 155 6.67 22.18 -10.28
C PRO A 155 6.60 22.09 -11.81
N ASP A 156 7.74 22.31 -12.46
CA ASP A 156 7.88 22.36 -13.93
C ASP A 156 8.00 20.98 -14.60
N ASP A 157 7.70 19.88 -13.90
CA ASP A 157 7.85 18.54 -14.47
C ASP A 157 6.80 18.30 -15.58
N PRO A 158 7.18 18.12 -16.85
CA PRO A 158 6.20 17.96 -17.94
C PRO A 158 5.51 16.60 -17.91
N ALA A 159 5.93 15.65 -17.06
CA ALA A 159 5.42 14.30 -17.06
C ALA A 159 3.91 14.25 -16.72
N SER A 160 3.12 13.75 -17.69
CA SER A 160 1.77 13.27 -17.45
C SER A 160 1.85 11.82 -16.96
N LEU A 161 1.48 11.60 -15.70
CA LEU A 161 1.61 10.31 -15.04
C LEU A 161 0.24 9.68 -14.83
N ALA A 162 0.07 8.47 -15.34
CA ALA A 162 -1.09 7.63 -15.07
C ALA A 162 -0.74 6.52 -14.05
N PRO A 163 -1.68 6.12 -13.18
CA PRO A 163 -1.53 4.89 -12.41
C PRO A 163 -1.21 3.69 -13.30
N GLY A 164 -0.28 2.84 -12.86
CA GLY A 164 0.25 1.70 -13.61
C GLY A 164 1.49 2.00 -14.45
N ALA A 165 1.80 3.28 -14.74
CA ALA A 165 2.97 3.64 -15.54
C ALA A 165 4.28 3.29 -14.82
N SER A 166 5.23 2.71 -15.55
CA SER A 166 6.60 2.49 -15.08
C SER A 166 7.43 3.74 -15.31
N VAL A 167 8.15 4.17 -14.30
CA VAL A 167 8.77 5.50 -14.24
C VAL A 167 10.13 5.43 -13.56
N GLN A 168 11.02 6.33 -13.93
CA GLN A 168 12.34 6.50 -13.35
C GLN A 168 12.60 7.98 -13.06
N VAL A 169 13.16 8.27 -11.89
CA VAL A 169 13.49 9.63 -11.50
C VAL A 169 14.68 9.65 -10.55
N ARG A 170 15.55 10.64 -10.69
CA ARG A 170 16.58 10.93 -9.70
C ARG A 170 15.96 11.70 -8.55
N ALA A 171 15.95 11.13 -7.36
CA ALA A 171 15.31 11.70 -6.18
C ALA A 171 16.22 11.66 -4.94
N LEU A 172 16.01 12.62 -4.04
CA LEU A 172 16.55 12.58 -2.70
C LEU A 172 15.49 12.00 -1.76
N LEU A 173 15.82 10.89 -1.12
CA LEU A 173 14.90 10.15 -0.25
C LEU A 173 15.14 10.50 1.21
N ARG A 174 14.08 10.40 2.00
CA ARG A 174 14.10 10.62 3.45
C ARG A 174 13.24 9.56 4.14
N PRO A 175 13.78 8.85 5.13
CA PRO A 175 12.96 8.01 5.99
C PRO A 175 11.96 8.87 6.78
N PRO A 176 10.87 8.28 7.29
CA PRO A 176 9.95 8.97 8.18
C PRO A 176 10.70 9.51 9.41
N PRO A 177 10.49 10.79 9.76
CA PRO A 177 11.20 11.43 10.85
C PRO A 177 10.76 10.87 12.21
N PHE A 178 11.65 10.93 13.19
CA PHE A 178 11.31 10.65 14.59
C PHE A 178 10.32 11.70 15.14
N PRO A 179 9.58 11.38 16.22
CA PRO A 179 8.76 12.36 16.94
C PRO A 179 9.61 13.57 17.37
N ALA A 180 9.08 14.78 17.18
CA ALA A 180 9.82 16.01 17.50
C ALA A 180 10.00 16.26 19.01
N PHE A 181 9.11 15.71 19.84
CA PHE A 181 9.12 15.81 21.29
C PHE A 181 8.45 14.56 21.90
N PRO A 182 8.73 14.20 23.17
CA PRO A 182 8.14 13.05 23.82
C PRO A 182 6.60 13.15 23.88
N GLY A 183 5.90 12.08 23.51
CA GLY A 183 4.43 12.06 23.40
C GLY A 183 3.86 12.80 22.18
N GLY A 184 4.72 13.40 21.35
CA GLY A 184 4.32 13.99 20.08
C GLY A 184 3.91 12.94 19.05
N ARG A 185 3.37 13.43 17.92
CA ARG A 185 2.95 12.58 16.80
C ARG A 185 4.13 11.74 16.27
N ASP A 186 3.92 10.43 16.20
CA ASP A 186 4.90 9.48 15.69
C ASP A 186 4.67 9.16 14.21
N PHE A 187 5.44 9.83 13.35
CA PHE A 187 5.40 9.62 11.91
C PHE A 187 5.96 8.26 11.48
N GLN A 188 6.84 7.63 12.27
CA GLN A 188 7.36 6.29 11.97
C GLN A 188 6.28 5.24 12.18
N ARG A 189 5.53 5.33 13.29
CA ARG A 189 4.38 4.45 13.55
C ARG A 189 3.31 4.59 12.47
N GLU A 190 3.00 5.81 12.06
CA GLU A 190 2.04 6.04 10.96
C GLU A 190 2.54 5.45 9.64
N ALA A 191 3.81 5.66 9.29
CA ALA A 191 4.40 5.10 8.08
C ALA A 191 4.46 3.56 8.12
N TRP A 192 4.67 2.97 9.30
CA TRP A 192 4.65 1.53 9.53
C TRP A 192 3.29 0.93 9.16
N PHE A 193 2.20 1.46 9.70
CA PHE A 193 0.86 0.95 9.43
C PHE A 193 0.32 1.34 8.05
N ALA A 194 0.77 2.47 7.49
CA ALA A 194 0.42 2.89 6.13
C ALA A 194 1.16 2.11 5.02
N GLY A 195 2.10 1.22 5.36
CA GLY A 195 2.89 0.50 4.36
C GLY A 195 3.88 1.40 3.60
N SER A 196 4.21 2.58 4.14
CA SER A 196 5.12 3.54 3.52
C SER A 196 6.56 3.28 3.95
N ALA A 197 7.49 3.37 3.00
CA ALA A 197 8.93 3.36 3.23
C ALA A 197 9.46 4.75 3.60
N GLY A 198 8.74 5.81 3.23
CA GLY A 198 9.20 7.18 3.40
C GLY A 198 8.79 8.08 2.26
N SER A 199 9.45 9.25 2.20
CA SER A 199 9.15 10.25 1.20
C SER A 199 10.43 10.83 0.58
N GLY A 200 10.32 11.42 -0.61
CA GLY A 200 11.45 12.05 -1.26
C GLY A 200 11.04 13.19 -2.16
N ARG A 201 12.04 13.92 -2.65
CA ARG A 201 11.87 15.00 -3.64
C ARG A 201 12.60 14.64 -4.92
N ALA A 202 11.92 14.79 -6.05
CA ALA A 202 12.54 14.66 -7.36
C ALA A 202 13.55 15.81 -7.58
N LEU A 203 14.75 15.45 -8.04
CA LEU A 203 15.79 16.40 -8.44
C LEU A 203 15.81 16.58 -9.96
N GLY A 204 15.56 15.49 -10.70
CA GLY A 204 15.39 15.50 -12.15
C GLY A 204 13.91 15.46 -12.55
N TRP A 205 13.67 15.48 -13.85
CA TRP A 205 12.36 15.20 -14.43
C TRP A 205 12.05 13.71 -14.37
N MET A 206 10.77 13.40 -14.25
CA MET A 206 10.31 12.03 -14.28
C MET A 206 10.33 11.48 -15.71
N GLN A 207 11.02 10.37 -15.91
CA GLN A 207 11.11 9.71 -17.21
C GLN A 207 10.24 8.45 -17.20
N PRO A 208 9.29 8.29 -18.15
CA PRO A 208 8.62 7.02 -18.37
C PRO A 208 9.64 5.97 -18.79
N VAL A 209 9.63 4.81 -18.14
CA VAL A 209 10.44 3.67 -18.56
C VAL A 209 9.59 2.90 -19.56
N ALA A 210 9.91 3.05 -20.84
CA ALA A 210 9.36 2.17 -21.87
C ALA A 210 9.74 0.73 -21.49
N CYS A 211 8.74 -0.15 -21.38
CA CYS A 211 9.02 -1.57 -21.23
C CYS A 211 9.75 -2.00 -22.49
N SER A 212 11.05 -2.26 -22.41
CA SER A 212 11.74 -2.98 -23.47
C SER A 212 11.14 -4.38 -23.50
N ASN A 213 10.14 -4.58 -24.35
CA ASN A 213 9.67 -5.92 -24.68
C ASN A 213 10.91 -6.69 -25.13
N GLY A 214 11.25 -7.75 -24.40
CA GLY A 214 12.37 -8.64 -24.68
C GLY A 214 12.14 -9.42 -25.97
N ARG A 215 12.08 -8.74 -27.12
CA ARG A 215 12.46 -9.33 -28.40
C ARG A 215 13.94 -9.04 -28.56
N SER A 216 14.74 -9.99 -28.11
CA SER A 216 16.05 -10.23 -28.71
C SER A 216 15.87 -10.26 -30.24
N SER A 217 16.27 -9.21 -30.93
CA SER A 217 16.53 -9.25 -32.36
C SER A 217 17.78 -10.12 -32.60
N GLN A 218 17.61 -11.43 -32.47
CA GLN A 218 18.53 -12.38 -33.07
C GLN A 218 18.33 -12.36 -34.59
N GLY A 219 19.35 -11.90 -35.31
CA GLY A 219 19.68 -12.39 -36.66
C GLY A 219 19.21 -11.53 -37.85
N GLY A 220 20.16 -10.93 -38.56
CA GLY A 220 20.00 -10.45 -39.95
C GLY A 220 21.12 -9.48 -40.36
N PRO A 221 21.81 -9.68 -41.51
CA PRO A 221 23.25 -9.41 -41.60
C PRO A 221 23.65 -7.97 -41.93
N VAL A 222 24.92 -7.72 -41.64
CA VAL A 222 25.76 -6.58 -42.05
C VAL A 222 25.57 -6.29 -43.55
N GLY A 223 25.07 -5.10 -43.86
CA GLY A 223 25.13 -4.48 -45.18
C GLY A 223 25.85 -3.15 -45.08
N GLN A 224 27.06 -3.09 -45.62
CA GLN A 224 27.85 -1.86 -45.77
C GLN A 224 27.29 -0.98 -46.88
N SER A 225 27.41 0.35 -46.70
CA SER A 225 27.78 1.37 -47.71
C SER A 225 26.90 2.62 -47.65
N GLY A 226 27.55 3.80 -47.63
CA GLY A 226 26.94 5.09 -47.97
C GLY A 226 27.26 6.23 -47.01
N ARG A 227 28.25 7.07 -47.38
CA ARG A 227 28.62 8.35 -46.75
C ARG A 227 27.57 9.47 -47.05
N PRO A 228 27.65 10.65 -46.41
CA PRO A 228 26.49 11.41 -45.94
C PRO A 228 26.09 12.57 -46.86
N ASP A 229 24.80 12.94 -46.84
CA ASP A 229 24.34 14.27 -47.27
C ASP A 229 23.26 14.81 -46.31
N SER A 230 23.64 15.93 -45.68
CA SER A 230 22.89 17.13 -45.28
C SER A 230 21.45 17.06 -44.72
N GLU A 231 21.37 17.32 -43.41
CA GLU A 231 20.54 18.30 -42.67
C GLU A 231 19.01 18.46 -42.84
N GLU A 232 18.35 18.00 -43.90
CA GLU A 232 16.90 18.21 -44.06
C GLU A 232 16.05 17.09 -43.44
N ARG A 233 16.71 16.02 -42.96
CA ARG A 233 16.08 14.80 -42.43
C ARG A 233 15.89 14.79 -40.91
N ALA A 234 16.10 15.92 -40.24
CA ALA A 234 16.02 16.02 -38.78
C ALA A 234 14.62 16.42 -38.27
N ASP A 235 13.90 17.28 -39.00
CA ASP A 235 12.56 17.74 -38.57
C ASP A 235 11.47 16.66 -38.79
N ASP A 236 11.51 15.99 -39.94
CA ASP A 236 10.57 14.89 -40.23
C ASP A 236 10.81 13.66 -39.34
N ARG A 237 12.07 13.46 -38.90
CA ARG A 237 12.43 12.39 -37.96
C ARG A 237 11.97 12.72 -36.53
N ARG A 238 11.92 14.00 -36.15
CA ARG A 238 11.34 14.46 -34.88
C ARG A 238 9.83 14.24 -34.84
N LYS A 239 9.11 14.61 -35.90
CA LYS A 239 7.65 14.44 -35.99
C LYS A 239 7.23 12.97 -36.05
N SER A 240 8.01 12.12 -36.72
CA SER A 240 7.77 10.67 -36.72
C SER A 240 8.10 10.01 -35.37
N PHE A 241 9.15 10.41 -34.66
CA PHE A 241 9.44 9.92 -33.30
C PHE A 241 8.33 10.30 -32.29
N GLU A 242 7.77 11.51 -32.39
CA GLU A 242 6.70 11.97 -31.49
C GLU A 242 5.37 11.22 -31.74
N ALA A 243 5.08 10.89 -33.01
CA ALA A 243 3.91 10.11 -33.40
C ALA A 243 4.04 8.60 -33.10
N ASP A 244 5.24 8.04 -33.21
CA ASP A 244 5.54 6.63 -32.90
C ASP A 244 5.55 6.40 -31.38
N GLY A 245 6.12 7.34 -30.61
CA GLY A 245 6.09 7.31 -29.14
C GLY A 245 4.66 7.34 -28.56
N GLN A 246 3.75 8.10 -29.19
CA GLN A 246 2.34 8.15 -28.78
C GLN A 246 1.58 6.85 -29.12
N ARG A 247 1.92 6.19 -30.25
CA ARG A 247 1.32 4.89 -30.64
C ARG A 247 1.84 3.74 -29.79
N ASP A 248 3.13 3.75 -29.44
CA ASP A 248 3.74 2.76 -28.55
C ASP A 248 3.25 2.91 -27.09
N LEU A 249 2.98 4.14 -26.64
CA LEU A 249 2.31 4.40 -25.36
C LEU A 249 0.90 3.78 -25.31
N VAL A 250 0.12 3.90 -26.38
CA VAL A 250 -1.24 3.32 -26.47
C VAL A 250 -1.18 1.79 -26.55
N ALA A 251 -0.23 1.23 -27.28
CA ALA A 251 -0.04 -0.22 -27.36
C ALA A 251 0.38 -0.83 -26.01
N CYS A 252 1.15 -0.10 -25.21
CA CYS A 252 1.58 -0.56 -23.89
C CYS A 252 0.42 -0.62 -22.88
N VAL A 253 -0.48 0.36 -22.89
CA VAL A 253 -1.72 0.36 -22.08
C VAL A 253 -2.67 -0.75 -22.53
N ALA A 254 -2.79 -0.98 -23.85
CA ALA A 254 -3.66 -2.04 -24.40
C ALA A 254 -3.15 -3.45 -24.05
N SER A 255 -1.83 -3.67 -24.03
CA SER A 255 -1.25 -4.99 -23.70
C SER A 255 -1.45 -5.40 -22.23
N GLN A 256 -1.71 -4.44 -21.33
CA GLN A 256 -2.05 -4.73 -19.92
C GLN A 256 -3.55 -4.98 -19.69
N GLN A 257 -4.42 -4.72 -20.67
CA GLN A 257 -5.84 -5.08 -20.58
C GLN A 257 -6.11 -6.59 -20.75
N GLY A 258 -5.06 -7.40 -20.98
CA GLY A 258 -5.15 -8.87 -21.06
C GLY A 258 -5.43 -9.58 -19.73
N PHE A 259 -5.52 -8.87 -18.60
CA PHE A 259 -5.97 -9.44 -17.32
C PHE A 259 -7.46 -9.13 -17.07
N SER A 260 -8.33 -9.56 -17.98
CA SER A 260 -9.74 -9.73 -17.63
C SER A 260 -9.84 -10.89 -16.66
N ILE A 261 -10.15 -10.60 -15.39
CA ILE A 261 -10.67 -11.63 -14.48
C ILE A 261 -11.93 -12.17 -15.15
N ARG A 262 -11.86 -13.41 -15.65
CA ARG A 262 -13.04 -14.15 -16.09
C ARG A 262 -13.88 -14.37 -14.83
N LEU A 263 -14.83 -13.47 -14.57
CA LEU A 263 -15.91 -13.76 -13.65
C LEU A 263 -16.72 -14.89 -14.31
N GLU A 264 -16.42 -16.12 -13.88
CA GLU A 264 -17.25 -17.28 -14.14
C GLU A 264 -18.69 -16.92 -13.70
N PRO A 265 -19.70 -17.00 -14.58
CA PRO A 265 -21.06 -16.67 -14.18
C PRO A 265 -21.51 -17.73 -13.17
N LEU A 266 -21.79 -17.29 -11.94
CA LEU A 266 -22.50 -18.07 -10.93
C LEU A 266 -23.93 -18.31 -11.45
N ARG A 267 -24.03 -19.36 -12.26
CA ARG A 267 -25.28 -19.91 -12.78
C ARG A 267 -26.09 -20.38 -11.58
N GLU A 268 -27.26 -19.78 -11.42
CA GLU A 268 -28.30 -20.15 -10.48
C GLU A 268 -28.50 -21.68 -10.46
N ARG A 269 -28.24 -22.30 -9.31
CA ARG A 269 -28.65 -23.66 -8.97
C ARG A 269 -29.29 -23.63 -7.58
N TRP A 270 -30.49 -23.07 -7.53
CA TRP A 270 -31.45 -23.42 -6.48
C TRP A 270 -32.29 -24.60 -6.98
N PRO A 271 -32.25 -25.78 -6.33
CA PRO A 271 -33.27 -26.78 -6.56
C PRO A 271 -34.60 -26.26 -5.99
N GLN A 272 -35.56 -26.07 -6.90
CA GLN A 272 -36.98 -25.97 -6.60
C GLN A 272 -37.39 -27.28 -5.91
N LEU A 273 -37.74 -27.22 -4.63
CA LEU A 273 -38.54 -28.24 -3.98
C LEU A 273 -39.79 -27.56 -3.43
N CYS A 274 -40.91 -28.02 -3.97
CA CYS A 274 -42.26 -27.88 -3.46
C CYS A 274 -42.37 -28.29 -2.00
#